data_AF-A0A1F8P2T0-F1
#
_entry.id   AF-A0A1F8P2T0-F1
#
_cell.length_a   1.000
_cell.length_b   1.000
_cell.length_c   1.000
_cell.angle_alpha   90.00
_cell.angle_beta   90.00
_cell.angle_gamma   90.00
#
_symmetry.space_group_name_H-M   'P 1'
#
loop_
_entity.id
_entity.type
_entity.pdbx_description
1 polymer ?
#
loop_
_entity_poly.entity_id
_entity_poly.type
_entity_poly.pdbx_seq_one_letter_code
_entity_poly.pdbx_strand_id
1 'polypeptide(L)'
;MKRAKITEELAYGSALDRLTGGDRKAVSAEPRKAVPVAVPTKSAMIKLSVFLNREEDAYLEALASTAKFSGGKKLSKTKLIEGMVRAFRKTNLDVRGVKDDQELLNRILAQVR
;
A
#
# COMPACT_ATOMS: atom_id res chain seq x y z
N MET A 1 -26.24 -45.33 9.51
CA MET A 1 -26.64 -43.91 9.37
C MET A 1 -27.90 -43.68 10.20
N LYS A 2 -27.83 -42.92 11.31
CA LYS A 2 -28.98 -42.62 12.17
C LYS A 2 -29.61 -41.28 11.72
N ARG A 3 -30.88 -41.28 11.33
CA ARG A 3 -31.65 -40.06 11.01
C ARG A 3 -32.25 -39.51 12.30
N ALA A 4 -31.88 -38.29 12.68
CA ALA A 4 -32.51 -37.58 13.80
C ALA A 4 -33.89 -37.04 13.34
N LYS A 5 -34.95 -37.36 14.09
CA LYS A 5 -36.29 -36.77 13.92
C LYS A 5 -36.28 -35.44 14.66
N ILE A 6 -36.38 -34.34 13.93
CA ILE A 6 -36.55 -32.99 14.48
C ILE A 6 -38.05 -32.82 14.75
N THR A 7 -38.44 -32.63 16.01
CA THR A 7 -39.82 -32.39 16.44
C THR A 7 -40.19 -30.91 16.25
N GLU A 8 -41.45 -30.64 15.88
CA GLU A 8 -41.96 -29.32 15.48
C GLU A 8 -41.82 -28.21 16.54
N GLU A 9 -41.67 -28.53 17.83
CA GLU A 9 -41.57 -27.54 18.90
C GLU A 9 -40.29 -26.67 18.83
N LEU A 10 -39.20 -27.16 18.23
CA LEU A 10 -37.95 -26.41 18.07
C LEU A 10 -38.03 -25.35 16.96
N ALA A 11 -38.97 -25.47 16.02
CA ALA A 11 -39.11 -24.53 14.91
C ALA A 11 -40.00 -23.34 15.26
N TYR A 12 -41.04 -23.55 16.08
CA TYR A 12 -42.04 -22.51 16.38
C TYR A 12 -41.71 -21.63 17.59
N GLY A 13 -40.86 -22.08 18.52
CA GLY A 13 -40.52 -21.30 19.72
C GLY A 13 -39.70 -20.03 19.46
N SER A 14 -38.86 -19.98 18.42
CA SER A 14 -37.99 -18.81 18.15
C SER A 14 -38.58 -17.79 17.17
N ALA A 15 -39.75 -18.06 16.60
CA ALA A 15 -40.41 -17.19 15.63
C ALA A 15 -41.29 -16.12 16.31
N LEU A 16 -41.99 -16.48 17.39
CA LEU A 16 -42.90 -15.58 18.09
C LEU A 16 -42.17 -14.44 18.82
N ASP A 17 -40.99 -14.75 19.37
CA ASP A 17 -40.14 -13.81 20.13
C ASP A 17 -39.49 -12.74 19.21
N ARG A 18 -39.32 -13.06 17.91
CA ARG A 18 -38.82 -12.11 16.90
C ARG A 18 -39.91 -11.17 16.38
N LEU A 19 -41.18 -11.54 16.48
CA LEU A 19 -42.32 -10.76 15.96
C LEU A 19 -42.90 -9.78 16.98
N THR A 20 -42.70 -10.00 18.28
CA THR A 20 -43.34 -9.22 19.35
C THR A 20 -42.42 -8.24 20.07
N GLY A 21 -41.13 -8.16 19.69
CA GLY A 21 -40.22 -7.12 20.16
C GLY A 21 -40.02 -7.11 21.68
N GLY A 22 -39.73 -8.27 22.28
CA GLY A 22 -39.51 -8.40 23.72
C GLY A 22 -38.37 -7.52 24.26
N ASP A 23 -38.72 -6.64 25.22
CA ASP A 23 -37.85 -5.68 25.90
C ASP A 23 -36.54 -6.29 26.43
N ARG A 24 -35.42 -6.02 25.74
CA ARG A 24 -34.08 -6.20 26.34
C ARG A 24 -33.67 -4.93 27.07
N LYS A 25 -33.96 -4.96 28.37
CA LYS A 25 -33.43 -4.13 29.45
C LYS A 25 -32.01 -3.60 29.14
N ALA A 26 -31.89 -2.28 29.01
CA ALA A 26 -30.64 -1.57 28.76
C ALA A 26 -29.66 -1.77 29.92
N VAL A 27 -28.49 -2.33 29.62
CA VAL A 27 -27.34 -2.36 30.54
C VAL A 27 -26.53 -1.09 30.30
N SER A 28 -26.49 -0.22 31.30
CA SER A 28 -25.69 1.01 31.31
C SER A 28 -24.20 0.67 31.23
N ALA A 29 -23.56 1.00 30.10
CA ALA A 29 -22.12 0.92 29.93
C ALA A 29 -21.51 2.32 30.08
N GLU A 30 -20.66 2.49 31.09
CA GLU A 30 -19.84 3.69 31.28
C GLU A 30 -18.95 3.96 30.05
N PRO A 31 -18.70 5.23 29.69
CA PRO A 31 -17.91 5.57 28.51
C PRO A 31 -16.43 5.25 28.74
N ARG A 32 -15.98 4.12 28.19
CA ARG A 32 -14.54 3.83 28.01
C ARG A 32 -13.93 4.95 27.17
N LYS A 33 -12.97 5.68 27.74
CA LYS A 33 -12.12 6.62 27.01
C LYS A 33 -11.56 5.93 25.76
N ALA A 34 -11.96 6.44 24.59
CA ALA A 34 -11.47 5.95 23.32
C ALA A 34 -9.98 6.28 23.20
N VAL A 35 -9.14 5.24 23.31
CA VAL A 35 -7.76 5.33 22.84
C VAL A 35 -7.84 5.55 21.33
N PRO A 36 -7.24 6.61 20.76
CA PRO A 36 -7.31 6.82 19.33
C PRO A 36 -6.64 5.64 18.64
N VAL A 37 -7.44 4.85 17.93
CA VAL A 37 -6.97 3.79 17.05
C VAL A 37 -6.13 4.49 15.98
N ALA A 38 -4.81 4.33 16.05
CA ALA A 38 -3.90 4.83 15.02
C ALA A 38 -4.30 4.19 13.70
N VAL A 39 -4.96 4.97 12.84
CA VAL A 39 -5.33 4.55 11.49
C VAL A 39 -4.01 4.32 10.75
N PRO A 40 -3.72 3.10 10.26
CA PRO A 40 -2.56 2.91 9.41
C PRO A 40 -2.81 3.73 8.15
N THR A 41 -2.08 4.84 8.00
CA THR A 41 -2.04 5.61 6.76
C THR A 41 -1.52 4.68 5.66
N LYS A 42 -2.45 4.02 4.96
CA LYS A 42 -2.18 3.38 3.68
C LYS A 42 -1.68 4.49 2.78
N SER A 43 -0.37 4.55 2.55
CA SER A 43 0.21 5.50 1.60
C SER A 43 -0.44 5.22 0.25
N ALA A 44 -1.23 6.16 -0.26
CA ALA A 44 -1.82 6.03 -1.57
C ALA A 44 -0.69 5.93 -2.61
N MET A 45 -0.62 4.81 -3.33
CA MET A 45 0.31 4.66 -4.45
C MET A 45 -0.23 5.43 -5.65
N ILE A 46 0.59 6.30 -6.22
CA ILE A 46 0.25 7.09 -7.42
C ILE A 46 0.94 6.43 -8.62
N LYS A 47 0.17 6.18 -9.69
CA LYS A 47 0.73 5.74 -10.97
C LYS A 47 1.23 6.95 -11.74
N LEU A 48 2.50 6.94 -12.11
CA LEU A 48 3.14 8.02 -12.85
C LEU A 48 3.60 7.49 -14.22
N SER A 49 3.21 8.18 -15.29
CA SER A 49 3.68 7.92 -16.65
C SER A 49 4.78 8.91 -16.98
N VAL A 50 5.93 8.42 -17.39
CA VAL A 50 7.08 9.24 -17.83
C VAL A 50 7.41 8.92 -19.28
N PHE A 51 7.97 9.89 -19.98
CA PHE A 51 8.57 9.68 -21.29
C PHE A 51 10.06 9.47 -21.09
N LEU A 52 10.56 8.39 -21.68
CA LEU A 52 11.98 8.06 -21.73
C LEU A 52 12.36 7.83 -23.17
N ASN A 53 13.57 8.25 -23.53
CA ASN A 53 14.16 7.92 -24.80
C ASN A 53 14.54 6.44 -24.85
N ARG A 54 14.74 5.91 -26.06
CA ARG A 54 15.08 4.49 -26.27
C ARG A 54 16.35 4.08 -25.52
N GLU A 55 17.32 4.98 -25.44
CA GLU A 55 18.59 4.75 -24.74
C GLU A 55 18.40 4.66 -23.22
N GLU A 56 17.55 5.51 -22.65
CA GLU A 56 17.24 5.52 -21.21
C GLU A 56 16.44 4.27 -20.81
N ASP A 57 15.49 3.84 -21.65
CA ASP A 57 14.75 2.59 -21.42
C ASP A 57 15.68 1.36 -21.50
N ALA A 58 16.58 1.34 -22.48
CA ALA A 58 17.59 0.30 -22.63
C ALA A 58 18.55 0.26 -21.43
N TYR A 59 18.95 1.42 -20.91
CA TYR A 59 19.75 1.51 -19.68
C TYR A 59 19.03 0.87 -18.49
N LEU A 60 17.74 1.16 -18.29
CA LEU A 60 16.97 0.54 -17.21
C LEU A 60 16.82 -0.98 -17.38
N GLU A 61 16.62 -1.49 -18.60
CA GLU A 61 16.62 -2.94 -18.86
C GLU A 61 17.99 -3.57 -18.59
N ALA A 62 19.08 -2.92 -18.97
CA ALA A 62 20.43 -3.41 -18.72
C ALA A 62 20.74 -3.52 -17.22
N LEU A 63 20.32 -2.54 -16.42
CA LEU A 63 20.41 -2.60 -14.96
C LEU A 63 19.59 -3.76 -14.37
N ALA A 64 18.34 -3.92 -14.83
CA ALA A 64 17.45 -4.99 -14.39
C ALA A 64 18.02 -6.39 -14.73
N SER A 65 18.61 -6.51 -15.92
CA SER A 65 19.28 -7.72 -16.40
C SER A 65 20.52 -8.03 -15.57
N THR A 66 21.40 -7.03 -15.38
CA THR A 66 22.61 -7.16 -14.55
C THR A 66 22.28 -7.63 -13.15
N ALA A 67 21.26 -7.05 -12.49
CA ALA A 67 20.82 -7.46 -11.16
C ALA A 67 20.34 -8.93 -11.11
N LYS A 68 19.71 -9.42 -12.18
CA LYS A 68 19.31 -10.84 -12.29
C LYS A 68 20.52 -11.76 -12.40
N PHE A 69 21.49 -11.40 -13.23
CA PHE A 69 22.67 -12.23 -13.47
C PHE A 69 23.64 -12.23 -12.28
N SER A 70 23.82 -11.08 -11.62
CA SER A 70 24.73 -10.97 -10.47
C SER A 70 24.08 -11.44 -9.16
N GLY A 71 22.82 -11.05 -8.92
CA GLY A 71 22.14 -11.26 -7.63
C GLY A 71 21.01 -12.29 -7.65
N GLY A 72 20.76 -12.97 -8.77
CA GLY A 72 19.73 -14.02 -8.91
C GLY A 72 18.28 -13.51 -8.94
N LYS A 73 18.04 -12.20 -8.79
CA LYS A 73 16.70 -11.60 -8.75
C LYS A 73 16.55 -10.51 -9.80
N LYS A 74 15.57 -10.67 -10.68
CA LYS A 74 15.19 -9.62 -11.65
C LYS A 74 14.51 -8.46 -10.93
N LEU A 75 15.06 -7.25 -11.07
CA LEU A 75 14.41 -6.02 -10.64
C LEU A 75 13.52 -5.49 -11.77
N SER A 76 12.34 -4.97 -11.44
CA SER A 76 11.51 -4.28 -12.44
C SER A 76 11.99 -2.84 -12.63
N LYS A 77 11.72 -2.27 -13.81
CA LYS A 77 11.96 -0.84 -14.11
C LYS A 77 11.37 0.07 -13.03
N THR A 78 10.13 -0.20 -12.62
CA THR A 78 9.45 0.52 -11.54
C THR A 78 10.22 0.45 -10.23
N LYS A 79 10.76 -0.72 -9.85
CA LYS A 79 11.53 -0.87 -8.61
C LYS A 79 12.87 -0.13 -8.65
N LEU A 80 13.51 -0.08 -9.81
CA LEU A 80 14.73 0.71 -10.01
C LEU A 80 14.44 2.21 -9.82
N ILE A 81 13.41 2.73 -10.49
CA ILE A 81 13.00 4.14 -10.37
C ILE A 81 12.59 4.46 -8.93
N GLU A 82 11.80 3.60 -8.27
CA GLU A 82 11.47 3.76 -6.84
C GLU A 82 12.74 3.83 -5.96
N GLY A 83 13.73 2.99 -6.24
CA GLY A 83 15.02 2.99 -5.55
C GLY A 83 15.80 4.29 -5.74
N MET A 84 15.88 4.77 -6.98
CA MET A 84 16.51 6.05 -7.32
C MET A 84 15.84 7.20 -6.58
N VAL A 85 14.50 7.30 -6.63
CA VAL A 85 13.75 8.35 -5.92
C VAL A 85 13.98 8.26 -4.41
N ARG A 86 13.98 7.06 -3.83
CA ARG A 86 14.28 6.87 -2.40
C ARG A 86 15.70 7.28 -2.03
N ALA A 87 16.67 7.06 -2.93
CA ALA A 87 18.05 7.50 -2.73
C ALA A 87 18.13 9.03 -2.76
N PHE A 88 17.56 9.68 -3.77
CA PHE A 88 17.57 11.15 -3.88
C PHE A 88 16.76 11.84 -2.77
N ARG A 89 15.71 11.21 -2.24
CA ARG A 89 15.01 11.74 -1.05
C ARG A 89 15.89 11.80 0.20
N LYS A 90 16.99 11.05 0.24
CA LYS A 90 17.97 11.08 1.33
C LYS A 90 19.11 12.06 1.07
N THR A 91 19.22 12.59 -0.15
CA THR A 91 20.21 13.61 -0.48
C THR A 91 19.60 15.00 -0.29
N ASN A 92 20.43 15.98 0.04
CA ASN A 92 20.02 17.40 0.11
C ASN A 92 20.14 18.05 -1.28
N LEU A 93 19.55 17.42 -2.30
CA LEU A 93 19.58 17.94 -3.67
C LEU A 93 18.76 19.24 -3.75
N ASP A 94 19.44 20.38 -3.94
CA ASP A 94 18.79 21.68 -4.14
C ASP A 94 18.57 21.97 -5.61
N VAL A 95 17.30 22.00 -6.02
CA VAL A 95 16.87 22.30 -7.40
C VAL A 95 16.45 23.77 -7.59
N ARG A 96 16.58 24.62 -6.56
CA ARG A 96 16.21 26.03 -6.69
C ARG A 96 17.11 26.74 -7.69
N GLY A 97 16.49 27.52 -8.57
CA GLY A 97 17.19 28.34 -9.57
C GLY A 97 17.79 27.58 -10.75
N VAL A 98 17.51 26.28 -10.90
CA VAL A 98 17.88 25.50 -12.10
C VAL A 98 17.16 26.06 -13.32
N LYS A 99 17.92 26.37 -14.38
CA LYS A 99 17.39 26.99 -15.61
C LYS A 99 17.28 26.02 -16.78
N ASP A 100 18.08 24.96 -16.78
CA ASP A 100 18.15 23.98 -17.86
C ASP A 100 18.44 22.56 -17.34
N ASP A 101 18.25 21.58 -18.23
CA ASP A 101 18.40 20.17 -17.92
C ASP A 101 19.84 19.77 -17.60
N GLN A 102 20.83 20.47 -18.19
CA GLN A 102 22.25 20.20 -17.95
C GLN A 102 22.67 20.65 -16.55
N GLU A 103 22.18 21.81 -16.10
CA GLU A 103 22.39 22.30 -14.75
C GLU A 103 21.78 21.33 -13.73
N LEU A 104 20.56 20.82 -13.99
CA LEU A 104 19.95 19.80 -13.14
C LEU A 104 20.82 18.54 -13.06
N LEU A 105 21.28 18.05 -14.21
CA LEU A 105 22.13 16.86 -14.30
C LEU A 105 23.43 17.05 -13.53
N ASN A 106 24.12 18.18 -13.69
CA ASN A 106 25.35 18.49 -12.99
C ASN A 106 25.15 18.51 -11.47
N ARG A 107 24.05 19.07 -10.98
CA ARG A 107 23.71 19.06 -9.55
C ARG A 107 23.42 17.65 -9.05
N ILE A 108 22.72 16.83 -9.84
CA ILE A 108 22.45 15.42 -9.51
C ILE A 108 23.77 14.64 -9.42
N LEU A 109 24.65 14.79 -10.41
CA LEU A 109 25.95 14.11 -10.45
C LEU A 109 26.83 14.49 -9.27
N ALA A 110 26.78 15.75 -8.81
CA ALA A 110 27.49 16.17 -7.61
C ALA A 110 27.05 15.42 -6.33
N GLN A 111 25.86 14.81 -6.33
CA GLN A 111 25.33 14.00 -5.22
C GLN A 111 25.61 12.51 -5.35
N VAL A 112 26.00 12.03 -6.54
CA VAL A 112 26.27 10.61 -6.81
C VAL A 112 27.78 10.42 -6.88
N ARG A 113 28.37 9.91 -5.80
CA ARG A 113 29.79 9.53 -5.72
C ARG A 113 29.96 8.02 -5.81
#